data_AF-A0A2N6GL48-F1
#
_entry.id   AF-A0A2N6GL48-F1
#
_cell.length_a   1.000
_cell.length_b   1.000
_cell.length_c   1.000
_cell.angle_alpha   90.00
_cell.angle_beta   90.00
_cell.angle_gamma   90.00
#
_symmetry.space_group_name_H-M   'P 1'
#
loop_
_entity.id
_entity.type
_entity.pdbx_description
1 polymer ?
#
loop_
_entity_poly.entity_id
_entity_poly.type
_entity_poly.pdbx_seq_one_letter_code
_entity_poly.pdbx_strand_id
1 'polypeptide(L)'
;RIDLMSKKDKLKKEIKRLKKQTDKALLKQQKAEKKLKRLKDLVRSQEEMQARTKPKKNKAAPVEKTAEHDQQDVSLNSTGVARSQREAWKRHSFLRDRYEAYLSAGDDRSDARAMANRDLEKQFGREFGYTEAELQDILT
;
A
#
# COMPACT_ATOMS: atom_id res chain seq x y z
N ARG A 1 -24.02 20.18 50.92
CA ARG A 1 -23.58 18.76 50.85
C ARG A 1 -24.01 18.07 49.54
N ILE A 2 -25.22 18.29 49.04
CA ILE A 2 -25.78 17.66 47.82
C ILE A 2 -24.99 18.01 46.54
N ASP A 3 -24.56 19.26 46.38
CA ASP A 3 -23.86 19.73 45.17
C ASP A 3 -22.44 19.13 45.00
N LEU A 4 -21.81 18.69 46.10
CA LEU A 4 -20.50 18.01 46.05
C LEU A 4 -20.63 16.58 45.52
N MET A 5 -21.72 15.87 45.86
CA MET A 5 -21.96 14.52 45.37
C MET A 5 -22.25 14.50 43.87
N SER A 6 -23.02 15.47 43.37
CA SER A 6 -23.30 15.62 41.92
C SER A 6 -22.02 15.87 41.10
N LYS A 7 -21.09 16.69 41.61
CA LYS A 7 -19.78 16.93 40.98
C LYS A 7 -18.92 15.66 40.96
N LYS A 8 -18.92 14.88 42.04
CA LYS A 8 -18.18 13.61 42.14
C LYS A 8 -18.66 12.57 41.12
N ASP A 9 -19.97 12.48 40.89
CA ASP A 9 -20.53 11.55 39.90
C ASP A 9 -20.23 11.95 38.45
N LYS A 10 -20.23 13.25 38.15
CA LYS A 10 -19.79 13.77 36.83
C LYS A 10 -18.32 13.44 36.58
N LEU A 11 -17.45 13.67 37.57
CA LEU A 11 -16.03 13.32 37.47
C LEU A 11 -15.82 11.81 37.26
N LYS A 12 -16.58 10.96 37.96
CA LYS A 12 -16.50 9.50 37.79
C LYS A 12 -16.89 9.05 36.38
N LYS A 13 -17.92 9.67 35.79
CA LYS A 13 -18.33 9.42 34.40
C LYS A 13 -17.25 9.85 33.42
N GLU A 14 -16.65 11.03 33.64
CA GLU A 14 -15.60 11.54 32.77
C GLU A 14 -14.33 10.68 32.84
N ILE A 15 -13.90 10.27 34.03
CA ILE A 15 -12.78 9.32 34.20
C ILE A 15 -13.06 8.01 33.46
N LYS A 16 -14.29 7.48 33.52
CA LYS A 16 -14.66 6.26 32.79
C LYS A 16 -14.63 6.46 31.27
N ARG A 17 -15.03 7.64 30.79
CA ARG A 17 -14.98 8.00 29.36
C ARG A 17 -13.53 8.12 28.88
N LEU A 18 -12.69 8.84 29.63
CA LEU A 18 -11.27 9.01 29.34
C LEU A 18 -10.54 7.66 29.31
N LYS A 19 -10.75 6.79 30.30
CA LYS A 19 -10.17 5.43 30.29
C LYS A 19 -10.52 4.65 29.01
N LYS A 20 -11.80 4.64 28.61
CA LYS A 20 -12.23 4.00 27.37
C LYS A 20 -11.57 4.60 26.13
N GLN A 21 -11.33 5.91 26.11
CA GLN A 21 -10.62 6.56 24.99
C GLN A 21 -9.14 6.15 24.97
N THR A 22 -8.48 6.11 26.12
CA THR A 22 -7.09 5.65 26.25
C THR A 22 -6.94 4.20 25.80
N ASP A 23 -7.81 3.29 26.22
CA ASP A 23 -7.77 1.88 25.82
C ASP A 23 -7.94 1.72 24.29
N LYS A 24 -8.85 2.50 23.69
CA LYS A 24 -9.03 2.52 22.23
C LYS A 24 -7.79 3.06 21.51
N ALA A 25 -7.18 4.11 22.04
CA ALA A 25 -5.96 4.68 21.48
C ALA A 25 -4.80 3.69 21.55
N LEU A 26 -4.63 3.00 22.68
CA LEU A 26 -3.61 1.98 22.88
C LEU A 26 -3.78 0.81 21.90
N LEU A 27 -5.01 0.34 21.69
CA LEU A 27 -5.27 -0.73 20.72
C LEU A 27 -4.94 -0.30 19.29
N LYS A 28 -5.26 0.96 18.92
CA LYS A 28 -4.88 1.52 17.60
C LYS A 28 -3.36 1.61 17.45
N GLN A 29 -2.68 2.07 18.49
CA GLN A 29 -1.22 2.16 18.52
C GLN A 29 -0.57 0.78 18.33
N GLN A 30 -1.00 -0.24 19.08
CA GLN A 30 -0.47 -1.60 18.93
C GLN A 30 -0.69 -2.17 17.52
N LYS A 31 -1.85 -1.88 16.90
CA LYS A 31 -2.11 -2.28 15.51
C LYS A 31 -1.19 -1.55 14.53
N ALA A 32 -0.94 -0.26 14.73
CA ALA A 32 -0.01 0.52 13.92
C ALA A 32 1.44 0.02 14.06
N GLU A 33 1.89 -0.30 15.28
CA GLU A 33 3.21 -0.87 15.55
C GLU A 33 3.40 -2.23 14.86
N LYS A 34 2.40 -3.12 14.92
CA LYS A 34 2.44 -4.40 14.18
C LYS A 34 2.57 -4.20 12.67
N LYS A 35 1.84 -3.22 12.11
CA LYS A 35 1.96 -2.87 10.69
C LYS A 35 3.35 -2.30 10.36
N LEU A 36 3.87 -1.40 11.19
CA LEU A 36 5.22 -0.86 11.05
C LEU A 36 6.30 -1.94 11.09
N LYS A 37 6.18 -2.91 11.99
CA LYS A 37 7.11 -4.04 12.06
C LYS A 37 7.11 -4.84 10.75
N ARG A 38 5.93 -5.22 10.25
CA ARG A 38 5.79 -5.93 8.96
C ARG A 38 6.41 -5.17 7.79
N LEU A 39 6.17 -3.85 7.73
CA LEU A 39 6.74 -3.01 6.68
C LEU A 39 8.27 -2.91 6.79
N LYS A 40 8.82 -2.79 8.00
CA LYS A 40 10.27 -2.80 8.23
C LYS A 40 10.90 -4.14 7.82
N ASP A 41 10.26 -5.25 8.15
CA ASP A 41 10.73 -6.59 7.78
C ASP A 41 10.72 -6.78 6.25
N LEU A 42 9.68 -6.26 5.57
CA LEU A 42 9.60 -6.27 4.11
C LEU A 42 10.70 -5.44 3.45
N VAL A 43 10.94 -4.22 3.96
CA VAL A 43 12.03 -3.35 3.47
C VAL A 43 13.37 -4.04 3.66
N ARG A 44 13.64 -4.63 4.82
CA ARG A 44 14.87 -5.38 5.08
C ARG A 44 15.04 -6.55 4.11
N SER A 45 13.98 -7.32 3.87
CA SER A 45 14.00 -8.42 2.91
C SER A 45 14.31 -7.94 1.49
N GLN A 46 13.74 -6.81 1.07
CA GLN A 46 14.07 -6.19 -0.22
C GLN A 46 15.53 -5.71 -0.29
N GLU A 47 16.04 -5.07 0.78
CA GLU A 47 17.43 -4.63 0.87
C GLU A 47 18.42 -5.81 0.80
N GLU A 48 18.11 -6.92 1.47
CA GLU A 48 18.90 -8.16 1.42
C GLU A 48 18.93 -8.78 0.02
N MET A 49 17.78 -8.82 -0.66
CA MET A 49 17.70 -9.28 -2.04
C MET A 49 18.52 -8.38 -2.97
N GLN A 50 18.42 -7.05 -2.81
CA GLN A 50 19.24 -6.10 -3.58
C GLN A 50 20.73 -6.24 -3.29
N ALA A 51 21.12 -6.50 -2.04
CA ALA A 51 22.52 -6.71 -1.67
C ALA A 51 23.10 -7.99 -2.28
N ARG A 52 22.33 -9.07 -2.36
CA ARG A 52 22.73 -10.33 -3.02
C ARG A 52 22.90 -10.17 -4.53
N THR A 53 22.14 -9.28 -5.16
CA THR A 53 22.22 -9.01 -6.61
C THR A 53 23.31 -8.02 -7.01
N LYS A 54 24.05 -7.40 -6.07
CA LYS A 54 25.19 -6.54 -6.41
C LYS A 54 26.37 -7.43 -6.84
N PRO A 55 26.81 -7.42 -8.12
CA PRO A 55 27.99 -8.17 -8.51
C PRO A 55 29.22 -7.58 -7.82
N LYS A 56 30.04 -8.45 -7.22
CA LYS A 56 31.39 -8.10 -6.74
C LYS A 56 32.17 -7.52 -7.92
N LYS A 57 32.41 -6.20 -7.91
CA LYS A 57 33.39 -5.57 -8.81
C LYS A 57 34.78 -6.06 -8.41
N ASN A 58 35.18 -7.20 -8.96
CA ASN A 58 36.55 -7.68 -8.87
C ASN A 58 37.42 -6.82 -9.80
N LYS A 59 38.41 -6.15 -9.20
CA LYS A 59 39.52 -5.52 -9.89
C LYS A 59 40.37 -6.60 -10.58
N ALA A 60 40.55 -6.51 -11.89
CA ALA A 60 41.74 -7.00 -12.60
C ALA A 60 41.87 -6.26 -13.94
N ALA A 61 43.12 -5.98 -14.32
CA ALA A 61 43.53 -4.99 -15.31
C ALA A 61 43.67 -5.59 -16.75
N PRO A 62 44.21 -4.85 -17.75
CA PRO A 62 43.61 -4.67 -19.07
C PRO A 62 44.19 -5.60 -20.14
N VAL A 63 43.36 -6.13 -21.04
CA VAL A 63 43.84 -6.74 -22.29
C VAL A 63 42.93 -6.31 -23.46
N GLU A 64 43.59 -6.11 -24.60
CA GLU A 64 43.28 -5.20 -25.69
C GLU A 64 42.15 -5.64 -26.65
N LYS A 65 41.49 -4.62 -27.20
CA LYS A 65 40.93 -4.48 -28.56
C LYS A 65 40.28 -5.70 -29.23
N THR A 66 38.97 -5.63 -29.35
CA THR A 66 38.29 -5.65 -30.65
C THR A 66 36.94 -4.95 -30.51
N ALA A 67 36.77 -3.87 -31.26
CA ALA A 67 35.52 -3.14 -31.35
C ALA A 67 34.62 -3.86 -32.36
N GLU A 68 33.44 -4.27 -31.94
CA GLU A 68 32.17 -4.01 -32.62
C GLU A 68 31.03 -4.27 -31.63
N HIS A 69 29.98 -3.47 -31.78
CA HIS A 69 29.17 -2.87 -30.73
C HIS A 69 27.82 -3.60 -30.64
N ASP A 70 27.48 -4.20 -29.50
CA ASP A 70 26.25 -3.84 -28.79
C ASP A 70 26.30 -4.33 -27.33
N GLN A 71 26.93 -3.53 -26.49
CA GLN A 71 26.68 -3.58 -25.06
C GLN A 71 25.29 -2.99 -24.81
N GLN A 72 24.26 -3.84 -24.73
CA GLN A 72 23.03 -3.42 -24.08
C GLN A 72 23.23 -3.46 -22.56
N ASP A 73 23.72 -2.31 -22.11
CA ASP A 73 23.54 -1.71 -20.81
C ASP A 73 22.13 -2.01 -20.23
N VAL A 74 22.03 -3.03 -19.38
CA VAL A 74 20.87 -3.24 -18.49
C VAL A 74 21.10 -2.53 -17.16
N SER A 75 21.55 -1.27 -17.21
CA SER A 75 21.71 -0.40 -16.03
C SER A 75 20.86 0.87 -16.10
N LEU A 76 19.77 0.88 -16.89
CA LEU A 76 18.82 2.00 -16.99
C LEU A 76 17.38 1.68 -16.58
N ASN A 77 17.04 0.43 -16.23
CA ASN A 77 15.64 0.04 -16.00
C ASN A 77 15.11 0.26 -14.55
N SER A 78 15.96 0.67 -13.61
CA SER A 78 15.55 0.91 -12.21
C SER A 78 14.46 1.99 -12.09
N THR A 79 14.58 3.07 -12.86
CA THR A 79 13.58 4.14 -12.94
C THR A 79 12.29 3.70 -13.65
N GLY A 80 12.40 2.83 -14.67
CA GLY A 80 11.25 2.27 -15.39
C GLY A 80 10.41 1.36 -14.51
N VAL A 81 11.05 0.48 -13.73
CA VAL A 81 10.37 -0.41 -12.77
C VAL A 81 9.70 0.40 -11.66
N ALA A 82 10.40 1.39 -11.09
CA ALA A 82 9.83 2.25 -10.06
C ALA A 82 8.63 3.08 -10.57
N ARG A 83 8.70 3.58 -11.81
CA ARG A 83 7.59 4.29 -12.45
C ARG A 83 6.40 3.36 -12.74
N SER A 84 6.67 2.18 -13.27
CA SER A 84 5.65 1.16 -13.55
C SER A 84 4.92 0.73 -12.27
N GLN A 85 5.66 0.51 -11.18
CA GLN A 85 5.07 0.21 -9.87
C GLN A 85 4.20 1.34 -9.33
N ARG A 86 4.64 2.61 -9.46
CA ARG A 86 3.82 3.77 -9.08
C ARG A 86 2.55 3.87 -9.90
N GLU A 87 2.61 3.62 -11.19
CA GLU A 87 1.44 3.64 -12.08
C GLU A 87 0.49 2.49 -11.78
N ALA A 88 1.00 1.30 -11.46
CA ALA A 88 0.20 0.17 -11.01
C ALA A 88 -0.50 0.48 -9.67
N TRP A 89 0.23 1.08 -8.72
CA TRP A 89 -0.34 1.51 -7.45
C TRP A 89 -1.45 2.55 -7.63
N LYS A 90 -1.23 3.54 -8.50
CA LYS A 90 -2.22 4.57 -8.82
C LYS A 90 -3.51 3.96 -9.38
N ARG A 91 -3.39 3.00 -10.30
CA ARG A 91 -4.54 2.25 -10.86
C ARG A 91 -5.28 1.47 -9.78
N HIS A 92 -4.55 0.76 -8.91
CA HIS A 92 -5.15 0.02 -7.79
C HIS A 92 -5.88 0.92 -6.79
N SER A 93 -5.26 2.03 -6.38
CA SER A 93 -5.92 3.02 -5.51
C SER A 93 -7.19 3.56 -6.16
N PHE A 94 -7.12 3.96 -7.42
CA PHE A 94 -8.29 4.48 -8.14
C PHE A 94 -9.42 3.44 -8.22
N LEU A 95 -9.11 2.19 -8.54
CA LEU A 95 -10.09 1.10 -8.59
C LEU A 95 -10.80 0.93 -7.24
N ARG A 96 -10.04 0.94 -6.15
CA ARG A 96 -10.59 0.81 -4.79
C ARG A 96 -11.46 2.00 -4.38
N ASP A 97 -11.01 3.22 -4.66
CA ASP A 97 -11.76 4.44 -4.35
C ASP A 97 -13.12 4.47 -5.08
N ARG A 98 -13.15 4.08 -6.37
CA ARG A 98 -14.39 3.98 -7.15
C ARG A 98 -15.30 2.87 -6.62
N TYR A 99 -14.74 1.70 -6.31
CA TYR A 99 -15.50 0.58 -5.74
C TYR A 99 -16.17 0.98 -4.41
N GLU A 100 -15.44 1.62 -3.50
CA GLU A 100 -15.99 2.10 -2.23
C GLU A 100 -17.06 3.18 -2.41
N ALA A 101 -16.93 4.04 -3.43
CA ALA A 101 -17.95 5.04 -3.77
C ALA A 101 -19.27 4.39 -4.21
N TYR A 102 -19.23 3.35 -5.05
CA TYR A 102 -20.43 2.62 -5.49
C TYR A 102 -21.05 1.82 -4.34
N LEU A 103 -20.25 1.17 -3.50
CA LEU A 103 -20.78 0.53 -2.28
C LEU A 103 -21.44 1.54 -1.33
N SER A 104 -20.90 2.75 -1.23
CA SER A 104 -21.49 3.82 -0.41
C SER A 104 -22.77 4.38 -1.02
N ALA A 105 -22.93 4.29 -2.34
CA ALA A 105 -24.17 4.63 -3.05
C ALA A 105 -25.26 3.55 -2.90
N GLY A 106 -24.92 2.38 -2.35
CA GLY A 106 -25.84 1.27 -2.11
C GLY A 106 -25.83 0.21 -3.21
N ASP A 107 -24.87 0.25 -4.13
CA ASP A 107 -24.74 -0.75 -5.18
C ASP A 107 -24.27 -2.10 -4.63
N ASP A 108 -24.73 -3.18 -5.27
CA ASP A 108 -24.27 -4.52 -4.96
C ASP A 108 -22.78 -4.69 -5.26
N ARG A 109 -22.12 -5.58 -4.51
CA ARG A 109 -20.66 -5.78 -4.65
C ARG A 109 -20.25 -6.13 -6.09
N SER A 110 -21.05 -6.94 -6.78
CA SER A 110 -20.79 -7.31 -8.18
C SER A 110 -20.85 -6.09 -9.10
N ASP A 111 -21.91 -5.29 -8.97
CA ASP A 111 -22.13 -4.11 -9.80
C ASP A 111 -21.11 -3.01 -9.50
N ALA A 112 -20.79 -2.81 -8.22
CA ALA A 112 -19.75 -1.88 -7.79
C ALA A 112 -18.37 -2.24 -8.38
N ARG A 113 -18.01 -3.53 -8.46
CA ARG A 113 -16.76 -3.98 -9.12
C ARG A 113 -16.80 -3.68 -10.62
N ALA A 114 -17.87 -4.06 -11.29
CA ALA A 114 -18.02 -3.86 -12.73
C ALA A 114 -17.95 -2.35 -13.10
N MET A 115 -18.62 -1.50 -12.31
CA MET A 115 -18.60 -0.05 -12.51
C MET A 115 -17.23 0.57 -12.21
N ALA A 116 -16.58 0.15 -11.12
CA ALA A 116 -15.23 0.61 -10.80
C ALA A 116 -14.21 0.20 -11.87
N ASN A 117 -14.32 -1.01 -12.41
CA ASN A 117 -13.47 -1.48 -13.50
C ASN A 117 -13.73 -0.72 -14.79
N ARG A 118 -14.99 -0.43 -15.13
CA ARG A 118 -15.33 0.39 -16.29
C ARG A 118 -14.77 1.81 -16.17
N ASP A 119 -14.76 2.38 -14.97
CA ASP A 119 -14.13 3.68 -14.73
C ASP A 119 -12.61 3.61 -14.83
N LEU A 120 -12.00 2.50 -14.39
CA LEU A 120 -10.57 2.26 -14.54
C LEU A 120 -10.18 2.20 -16.03
N GLU A 121 -10.93 1.45 -16.84
CA GLU A 121 -10.72 1.35 -18.29
C GLU A 121 -10.85 2.71 -18.98
N LYS A 122 -11.85 3.52 -18.58
CA LYS A 122 -12.03 4.87 -19.12
C LYS A 122 -10.88 5.80 -18.77
N GLN A 123 -10.35 5.70 -17.56
CA GLN A 123 -9.34 6.64 -17.04
C GLN A 123 -7.92 6.29 -17.46
N PHE A 124 -7.59 5.00 -17.56
CA PHE A 124 -6.23 4.53 -17.79
C PHE A 124 -6.04 3.80 -19.12
N GLY A 125 -7.11 3.28 -19.74
CA GLY A 125 -7.05 2.45 -20.94
C GLY A 125 -7.66 1.07 -20.72
N ARG A 126 -8.21 0.49 -21.80
CA ARG A 126 -8.92 -0.79 -21.76
C ARG A 126 -8.00 -1.96 -21.41
N GLU A 127 -6.73 -1.85 -21.75
CA GLU A 127 -5.66 -2.79 -21.44
C GLU A 127 -5.37 -2.93 -19.94
N PHE A 128 -5.87 -2.00 -19.13
CA PHE A 128 -5.72 -2.02 -17.68
C PHE A 128 -6.97 -2.46 -16.93
N GLY A 129 -8.03 -2.86 -17.66
CA GLY A 129 -9.19 -3.50 -17.07
C GLY A 129 -8.84 -4.89 -16.53
N TYR A 130 -9.52 -5.27 -15.45
CA TYR A 130 -9.39 -6.59 -14.85
C TYR A 130 -10.60 -7.46 -15.20
N THR A 131 -10.39 -8.78 -15.18
CA THR A 131 -11.48 -9.76 -15.26
C THR A 131 -12.27 -9.80 -13.96
N GLU A 132 -13.50 -10.33 -13.98
CA GLU A 132 -14.33 -10.43 -12.77
C GLU A 132 -13.64 -11.24 -11.66
N ALA A 133 -12.95 -12.32 -12.02
CA ALA A 133 -12.20 -13.14 -11.06
C ALA A 133 -11.06 -12.36 -10.39
N GLU A 134 -10.34 -11.55 -11.16
CA GLU A 134 -9.28 -10.69 -10.63
C GLU A 134 -9.85 -9.56 -9.78
N LEU A 135 -10.96 -8.93 -10.21
CA LEU A 135 -11.65 -7.92 -9.41
C LEU A 135 -12.09 -8.49 -8.06
N GLN A 136 -12.58 -9.72 -8.05
CA GLN A 136 -12.96 -10.40 -6.83
C GLN A 136 -11.77 -10.62 -5.90
N ASP A 137 -10.59 -10.98 -6.41
CA ASP A 137 -9.37 -11.15 -5.60
C ASP A 137 -8.80 -9.81 -5.08
N ILE A 138 -8.87 -8.75 -5.91
CA ILE A 138 -8.33 -7.43 -5.57
C ILE A 138 -9.23 -6.66 -4.58
N LEU A 139 -10.55 -6.85 -4.68
CA LEU A 139 -11.58 -6.05 -3.98
C LEU A 139 -12.42 -6.84 -2.97
N THR A 140 -11.98 -8.05 -2.56
CA THR A 140 -12.57 -8.77 -1.43
C THR A 140 -12.22 -8.13 -0.09
#